data_AF-A0A326GNZ1-F1
#
_entry.id   AF-A0A326GNZ1-F1
#
_cell.length_a   1.000
_cell.length_b   1.000
_cell.length_c   1.000
_cell.angle_alpha   90.00
_cell.angle_beta   90.00
_cell.angle_gamma   90.00
#
_symmetry.space_group_name_H-M   'P 1'
#
loop_
_entity.id
_entity.type
_entity.pdbx_description
1 polymer ?
#
loop_
_entity_poly.entity_id
_entity_poly.type
_entity_poly.pdbx_seq_one_letter_code
_entity_poly.pdbx_strand_id
1 'polypeptide(L)'
;MLAMLAGCSQGDDAATSVNLTQSDEPVLPSPTPTPEALVTIPTRFVGTWDSDGTACAATTPGANRTVIAANALRIGDRDLPTRAITAAEAGAVDVDVIGDRSGITEQRRYRLALGSGGNLGLTGVDGPARLVRCDAPAGAEAAARNAIALSLAPDGLQTVAGASSRALSFGAPADIVLRVVEAATQTLPEGSRNADCGEGPLDIATYPRIAVYFQEGRFVGWSARGRGLTTMGGVGIGSKRADVESVIDAPVEETSLGREFSSGGLSGLYDAKDNVSALWAGSTCIAR
;
A
#
# COMPACT_ATOMS: atom_id res chain seq x y z
N MET A 1 15.62 -79.65 -36.72
CA MET A 1 14.28 -80.26 -36.62
C MET A 1 14.09 -80.73 -35.18
N LEU A 2 13.02 -80.25 -34.55
CA LEU A 2 12.49 -80.44 -33.19
C LEU A 2 13.06 -81.54 -32.27
N ALA A 3 13.26 -81.16 -30.99
CA ALA A 3 12.59 -81.81 -29.85
C ALA A 3 12.53 -80.86 -28.64
N MET A 4 11.31 -80.56 -28.19
CA MET A 4 10.98 -79.96 -26.89
C MET A 4 11.20 -80.96 -25.75
N LEU A 5 11.57 -80.48 -24.55
CA LEU A 5 11.10 -81.01 -23.27
C LEU A 5 11.17 -79.93 -22.17
N ALA A 6 10.26 -80.07 -21.22
CA ALA A 6 9.78 -79.10 -20.23
C ALA A 6 10.72 -78.79 -19.05
N GLY A 7 10.42 -77.70 -18.33
CA GLY A 7 10.91 -77.44 -16.97
C GLY A 7 10.32 -76.16 -16.37
N CYS A 8 9.34 -76.31 -15.47
CA CYS A 8 8.72 -75.24 -14.69
C CYS A 8 9.62 -74.75 -13.55
N SER A 9 9.55 -73.46 -13.21
CA SER A 9 9.44 -73.03 -11.79
C SER A 9 8.93 -71.60 -11.69
N GLN A 10 7.86 -71.45 -10.90
CA GLN A 10 7.22 -70.20 -10.51
C GLN A 10 8.15 -69.29 -9.69
N GLY A 11 7.92 -67.99 -9.84
CA GLY A 11 8.30 -66.94 -8.92
C GLY A 11 7.29 -65.82 -9.06
N ASP A 12 6.35 -65.78 -8.13
CA ASP A 12 5.35 -64.72 -7.97
C ASP A 12 6.03 -63.37 -7.74
N ASP A 13 5.65 -62.35 -8.49
CA ASP A 13 5.73 -60.97 -8.04
C ASP A 13 4.47 -60.23 -8.50
N ALA A 14 3.69 -59.82 -7.50
CA ALA A 14 2.47 -59.07 -7.66
C ALA A 14 2.80 -57.65 -8.16
N ALA A 15 2.56 -57.40 -9.45
CA ALA A 15 2.59 -56.06 -10.01
C ALA A 15 1.21 -55.40 -9.83
N THR A 16 1.15 -54.52 -8.84
CA THR A 16 0.09 -53.53 -8.60
C THR A 16 -0.25 -52.78 -9.89
N SER A 17 -1.53 -52.78 -10.25
CA SER A 17 -2.07 -52.03 -11.39
C SER A 17 -1.84 -50.52 -11.22
N VAL A 18 -1.01 -49.93 -12.08
CA VAL A 18 -0.81 -48.48 -12.18
C VAL A 18 -1.97 -47.88 -12.95
N ASN A 19 -2.72 -47.00 -12.29
CA ASN A 19 -3.82 -46.26 -12.88
C ASN A 19 -3.26 -45.12 -13.77
N LEU A 20 -3.29 -45.31 -15.09
CA LEU A 20 -2.83 -44.34 -16.07
C LEU A 20 -3.89 -43.26 -16.34
N THR A 21 -4.05 -42.32 -15.40
CA THR A 21 -4.69 -41.02 -15.69
C THR A 21 -4.10 -39.95 -14.79
N GLN A 22 -2.91 -39.47 -15.13
CA GLN A 22 -2.47 -38.15 -14.69
C GLN A 22 -1.72 -37.52 -15.86
N SER A 23 -2.42 -36.62 -16.55
CA SER A 23 -1.85 -35.77 -17.58
C SER A 23 -0.82 -34.87 -16.89
N ASP A 24 0.45 -35.14 -17.14
CA ASP A 24 1.59 -34.34 -16.72
C ASP A 24 1.67 -33.12 -17.65
N GLU A 25 0.81 -32.13 -17.40
CA GLU A 25 0.90 -30.84 -18.09
C GLU A 25 2.05 -30.04 -17.44
N PRO A 26 3.06 -29.59 -18.21
CA PRO A 26 4.17 -28.85 -17.64
C PRO A 26 3.65 -27.52 -17.07
N VAL A 27 3.69 -27.39 -15.75
CA VAL A 27 3.39 -26.15 -15.03
C VAL A 27 4.41 -25.10 -15.48
N LEU A 28 3.98 -24.21 -16.38
CA LEU A 28 4.76 -23.04 -16.75
C LEU A 28 4.98 -22.18 -15.50
N PRO A 29 6.20 -21.69 -15.24
CA PRO A 29 6.44 -20.80 -14.11
C PRO A 29 5.55 -19.56 -14.25
N SER A 30 4.79 -19.25 -13.20
CA SER A 30 3.99 -18.03 -13.11
C SER A 30 4.86 -16.82 -13.46
N PRO A 31 4.38 -15.88 -14.29
CA PRO A 31 5.16 -14.69 -14.60
C PRO A 31 5.41 -13.92 -13.30
N THR A 32 6.68 -13.77 -12.94
CA THR A 32 7.09 -12.85 -11.86
C THR A 32 6.49 -11.48 -12.16
N PRO A 33 5.82 -10.81 -11.19
CA PRO A 33 5.27 -9.49 -11.43
C PRO A 33 6.39 -8.58 -11.95
N THR A 34 6.17 -7.98 -13.13
CA THR A 34 7.10 -7.00 -13.65
C THR A 34 7.08 -5.80 -12.71
N PRO A 35 8.22 -5.36 -12.18
CA PRO A 35 8.28 -4.20 -11.29
C PRO A 35 7.59 -3.00 -11.95
N GLU A 36 6.65 -2.37 -11.25
CA GLU A 36 5.86 -1.27 -11.79
C GLU A 36 6.78 -0.08 -12.11
N ALA A 37 6.82 0.32 -13.38
CA ALA A 37 7.60 1.47 -13.83
C ALA A 37 6.84 2.76 -13.51
N LEU A 38 7.51 3.69 -12.83
CA LEU A 38 6.97 4.99 -12.44
C LEU A 38 7.50 6.08 -13.38
N VAL A 39 6.65 7.05 -13.68
CA VAL A 39 7.01 8.21 -14.53
C VAL A 39 7.77 9.28 -13.75
N THR A 40 7.50 9.39 -12.44
CA THR A 40 8.12 10.39 -11.54
C THR A 40 8.40 9.79 -10.17
N ILE A 41 9.37 10.37 -9.45
CA ILE A 41 9.65 10.00 -8.06
C ILE A 41 8.42 10.35 -7.21
N PRO A 42 7.88 9.42 -6.39
CA PRO A 42 6.73 9.70 -5.54
C PRO A 42 6.96 10.92 -4.63
N THR A 43 5.94 11.76 -4.52
CA THR A 43 6.00 13.07 -3.83
C THR A 43 6.44 12.99 -2.37
N ARG A 44 6.24 11.85 -1.70
CA ARG A 44 6.71 11.62 -0.33
C ARG A 44 8.24 11.68 -0.18
N PHE A 45 8.98 11.40 -1.26
CA PHE A 45 10.44 11.51 -1.28
C PHE A 45 10.91 12.90 -1.72
N VAL A 46 10.08 13.66 -2.43
CA VAL A 46 10.45 14.98 -2.98
C VAL A 46 10.69 15.99 -1.85
N GLY A 47 11.80 16.71 -1.92
CA GLY A 47 12.20 17.71 -0.92
C GLY A 47 13.70 17.71 -0.63
N THR A 48 14.10 18.52 0.35
CA THR A 48 15.49 18.60 0.83
C THR A 48 15.67 17.70 2.05
N TRP A 49 16.78 16.96 2.05
CA TRP A 49 17.16 16.01 3.09
C TRP A 49 18.64 16.20 3.46
N ASP A 50 19.01 16.00 4.71
CA ASP A 50 20.40 16.08 5.17
C ASP A 50 20.63 15.17 6.38
N SER A 51 21.86 15.08 6.90
CA SER A 51 22.19 14.10 7.96
C SER A 51 21.40 14.30 9.26
N ASP A 52 21.10 15.55 9.61
CA ASP A 52 20.44 15.95 10.84
C ASP A 52 19.93 17.40 10.76
N GLY A 53 19.24 17.87 11.81
CA GLY A 53 18.68 19.22 11.85
C GLY A 53 19.72 20.35 11.83
N THR A 54 20.93 20.11 12.34
CA THR A 54 22.02 21.10 12.30
C THR A 54 22.54 21.24 10.87
N ALA A 55 22.73 20.11 10.17
CA ALA A 55 23.10 20.10 8.76
C ALA A 55 22.05 20.77 7.88
N CYS A 56 20.76 20.57 8.18
CA CYS A 56 19.67 21.28 7.50
C CYS A 56 19.69 22.80 7.71
N ALA A 57 20.05 23.27 8.91
CA ALA A 57 20.14 24.69 9.22
C ALA A 57 21.43 25.36 8.71
N ALA A 58 22.40 24.60 8.21
CA ALA A 58 23.66 25.13 7.72
C ALA A 58 23.47 25.97 6.43
N THR A 59 24.10 27.15 6.42
CA THR A 59 24.12 28.08 5.28
C THR A 59 24.80 27.48 4.05
N THR A 60 25.81 26.63 4.26
CA THR A 60 26.48 25.89 3.19
C THR A 60 26.01 24.44 3.22
N PRO A 61 25.45 23.90 2.12
CA PRO A 61 25.12 22.49 1.99
C PRO A 61 26.31 21.57 2.32
N GLY A 62 26.07 20.57 3.18
CA GLY A 62 27.04 19.50 3.39
C GLY A 62 27.07 18.53 2.20
N ALA A 63 28.11 17.69 2.12
CA ALA A 63 28.24 16.66 1.08
C ALA A 63 27.07 15.65 1.06
N ASN A 64 26.34 15.53 2.17
CA ASN A 64 25.19 14.64 2.33
C ASN A 64 23.86 15.31 2.00
N ARG A 65 23.85 16.64 1.73
CA ARG A 65 22.61 17.33 1.38
C ARG A 65 22.06 16.73 0.10
N THR A 66 20.86 16.17 0.21
CA THR A 66 20.18 15.49 -0.88
C THR A 66 18.90 16.24 -1.19
N VAL A 67 18.76 16.71 -2.42
CA VAL A 67 17.52 17.28 -2.95
C VAL A 67 16.91 16.29 -3.92
N ILE A 68 15.67 15.90 -3.67
CA ILE A 68 14.92 14.97 -4.51
C ILE A 68 13.85 15.78 -5.23
N ALA A 69 13.93 15.82 -6.56
CA ALA A 69 12.92 16.36 -7.45
C ALA A 69 12.12 15.22 -8.10
N ALA A 70 11.06 15.54 -8.85
CA ALA A 70 10.23 14.53 -9.52
C ALA A 70 11.01 13.68 -10.54
N ASN A 71 12.11 14.20 -11.10
CA ASN A 71 12.88 13.59 -12.19
C ASN A 71 14.41 13.78 -12.05
N ALA A 72 14.88 14.12 -10.85
CA ALA A 72 16.31 14.27 -10.59
C ALA A 72 16.62 14.06 -9.10
N LEU A 73 17.84 13.59 -8.83
CA LEU A 73 18.45 13.64 -7.51
C LEU A 73 19.59 14.66 -7.56
N ARG A 74 19.79 15.45 -6.52
CA ARG A 74 21.02 16.22 -6.31
C ARG A 74 21.63 15.80 -4.99
N ILE A 75 22.85 15.29 -5.00
CA ILE A 75 23.56 14.80 -3.80
C ILE A 75 24.86 15.57 -3.66
N GLY A 76 24.95 16.41 -2.62
CA GLY A 76 25.96 17.45 -2.52
C GLY A 76 25.84 18.41 -3.71
N ASP A 77 26.92 18.55 -4.46
CA ASP A 77 26.98 19.39 -5.67
C ASP A 77 26.73 18.62 -6.98
N ARG A 78 26.36 17.33 -6.91
CA ARG A 78 26.15 16.49 -8.09
C ARG A 78 24.67 16.45 -8.49
N ASP A 79 24.36 16.92 -9.69
CA ASP A 79 23.06 16.71 -10.33
C ASP A 79 23.00 15.36 -11.05
N LEU A 80 21.98 14.59 -10.76
CA LEU A 80 21.79 13.21 -11.21
C LEU A 80 20.38 13.08 -11.82
N PRO A 81 20.21 13.36 -13.13
CA PRO A 81 18.94 13.19 -13.82
C PRO A 81 18.48 11.72 -13.79
N THR A 82 17.17 11.51 -13.57
CA THR A 82 16.60 10.16 -13.56
C THR A 82 16.43 9.62 -14.97
N ARG A 83 16.80 8.36 -15.17
CA ARG A 83 16.56 7.58 -16.38
C ARG A 83 15.31 6.72 -16.27
N ALA A 84 15.16 6.03 -15.14
CA ALA A 84 14.07 5.12 -14.88
C ALA A 84 13.78 5.11 -13.38
N ILE A 85 12.51 4.86 -13.04
CA ILE A 85 12.03 4.81 -11.67
C ILE A 85 11.15 3.59 -11.56
N THR A 86 11.38 2.77 -10.55
CA THR A 86 10.71 1.50 -10.39
C THR A 86 10.22 1.36 -8.96
N ALA A 87 8.97 0.95 -8.78
CA ALA A 87 8.45 0.60 -7.47
C ALA A 87 9.25 -0.58 -6.88
N ALA A 88 9.54 -0.50 -5.59
CA ALA A 88 10.22 -1.54 -4.84
C ALA A 88 9.41 -1.92 -3.60
N GLU A 89 9.83 -3.00 -2.93
CA GLU A 89 9.15 -3.53 -1.75
C GLU A 89 9.00 -2.50 -0.63
N ALA A 90 8.00 -2.68 0.22
CA ALA A 90 7.71 -1.82 1.37
C ALA A 90 7.55 -0.32 1.02
N GLY A 91 7.06 -0.02 -0.18
CA GLY A 91 6.83 1.35 -0.64
C GLY A 91 8.11 2.12 -0.99
N ALA A 92 9.25 1.44 -1.08
CA ALA A 92 10.49 2.02 -1.59
C ALA A 92 10.40 2.26 -3.10
N VAL A 93 11.34 3.05 -3.62
CA VAL A 93 11.55 3.20 -5.07
C VAL A 93 13.01 3.07 -5.43
N ASP A 94 13.29 2.37 -6.52
CA ASP A 94 14.59 2.33 -7.16
C ASP A 94 14.64 3.39 -8.25
N VAL A 95 15.64 4.27 -8.17
CA VAL A 95 15.86 5.40 -9.06
C VAL A 95 17.17 5.18 -9.81
N ASP A 96 17.06 4.86 -11.09
CA ASP A 96 18.21 4.81 -12.00
C ASP A 96 18.52 6.22 -12.47
N VAL A 97 19.76 6.66 -12.28
CA VAL A 97 20.24 7.99 -12.68
C VAL A 97 21.41 7.87 -13.66
N ILE A 98 21.59 8.92 -14.45
CA ILE A 98 22.74 9.08 -15.34
C ILE A 98 23.61 10.18 -14.76
N GLY A 99 24.90 9.92 -14.59
CA GLY A 99 25.87 10.93 -14.19
C GLY A 99 27.11 10.88 -15.07
N ASP A 100 27.80 12.01 -15.20
CA ASP A 100 29.09 12.04 -15.89
C ASP A 100 30.22 12.04 -14.87
N ARG A 101 31.17 11.11 -15.04
CA ARG A 101 32.41 11.07 -14.28
C ARG A 101 33.57 11.09 -15.25
N SER A 102 34.38 12.16 -15.20
CA SER A 102 35.60 12.28 -16.00
C SER A 102 35.38 12.09 -17.50
N GLY A 103 34.23 12.51 -18.02
CA GLY A 103 33.85 12.38 -19.44
C GLY A 103 33.24 11.04 -19.83
N ILE A 104 32.96 10.15 -18.88
CA ILE A 104 32.25 8.88 -19.09
C ILE A 104 30.86 8.97 -18.46
N THR A 105 29.84 8.68 -19.26
CA THR A 105 28.46 8.54 -18.79
C THR A 105 28.31 7.23 -18.01
N GLU A 106 28.02 7.34 -16.72
CA GLU A 106 27.84 6.22 -15.80
C GLU A 106 26.37 6.13 -15.38
N GLN A 107 25.85 4.91 -15.33
CA GLN A 107 24.52 4.62 -14.78
C GLN A 107 24.63 4.12 -13.36
N ARG A 108 23.80 4.68 -12.47
CA ARG A 108 23.79 4.37 -11.04
C ARG A 108 22.36 4.17 -10.58
N ARG A 109 22.17 3.25 -9.63
CA ARG A 109 20.88 3.03 -8.97
C ARG A 109 20.94 3.51 -7.53
N TYR A 110 19.92 4.26 -7.13
CA TYR A 110 19.68 4.67 -5.75
C TYR A 110 18.33 4.11 -5.30
N ARG A 111 18.29 3.52 -4.10
CA ARG A 111 17.04 3.12 -3.45
C ARG A 111 16.62 4.18 -2.44
N LEU A 112 15.39 4.64 -2.55
CA LEU A 112 14.74 5.56 -1.61
C LEU A 112 13.71 4.78 -0.80
N ALA A 113 13.83 4.79 0.53
CA ALA A 113 12.86 4.18 1.44
C ALA A 113 12.56 5.13 2.60
N LEU A 114 11.30 5.26 3.00
CA LEU A 114 10.94 6.02 4.19
C LEU A 114 10.87 5.08 5.40
N GLY A 115 11.62 5.40 6.45
CA GLY A 115 11.55 4.68 7.71
C GLY A 115 10.42 5.17 8.62
N SER A 116 10.14 4.40 9.66
CA SER A 116 9.29 4.83 10.76
C SER A 116 9.81 6.13 11.36
N GLY A 117 9.02 7.20 11.31
CA GLY A 117 9.42 8.55 11.71
C GLY A 117 9.76 9.50 10.56
N GLY A 118 9.55 9.08 9.30
CA GLY A 118 9.66 9.96 8.12
C GLY A 118 11.10 10.29 7.73
N ASN A 119 12.09 9.55 8.23
CA ASN A 119 13.46 9.65 7.76
C ASN A 119 13.62 8.93 6.41
N LEU A 120 14.50 9.46 5.58
CA LEU A 120 14.85 8.89 4.30
C LEU A 120 16.04 7.94 4.46
N GLY A 121 15.84 6.66 4.18
CA GLY A 121 16.90 5.73 3.85
C GLY A 121 17.26 5.87 2.37
N LEU A 122 18.46 6.38 2.10
CA LEU A 122 19.04 6.47 0.76
C LEU A 122 20.14 5.40 0.66
N THR A 123 19.99 4.42 -0.23
CA THR A 123 21.03 3.40 -0.46
C THR A 123 21.56 3.53 -1.89
N GLY A 124 22.86 3.69 -2.06
CA GLY A 124 23.50 3.74 -3.37
C GLY A 124 24.96 3.34 -3.31
N VAL A 125 25.70 3.71 -4.35
CA VAL A 125 27.14 3.43 -4.49
C VAL A 125 28.03 4.00 -3.38
N ASP A 126 27.58 5.08 -2.74
CA ASP A 126 28.29 5.74 -1.64
C ASP A 126 27.93 5.11 -0.26
N GLY A 127 27.15 4.02 -0.25
CA GLY A 127 26.67 3.32 0.93
C GLY A 127 25.25 3.73 1.36
N PRO A 128 24.72 3.12 2.44
CA PRO A 128 23.45 3.52 3.03
C PRO A 128 23.61 4.81 3.84
N ALA A 129 22.72 5.77 3.61
CA ALA A 129 22.59 7.00 4.38
C ALA A 129 21.18 7.09 4.96
N ARG A 130 21.08 7.60 6.20
CA ARG A 130 19.82 7.98 6.83
C ARG A 130 19.78 9.51 6.90
N LEU A 131 18.75 10.10 6.31
CA LEU A 131 18.60 11.54 6.19
C LEU A 131 17.31 12.01 6.84
N VAL A 132 17.33 13.21 7.40
CA VAL A 132 16.16 13.93 7.91
C VAL A 132 15.75 15.01 6.92
N ARG A 133 14.47 15.38 6.91
CA ARG A 133 13.96 16.40 5.98
C ARG A 133 14.33 17.80 6.48
N CYS A 134 14.93 18.63 5.62
CA CYS A 134 15.39 19.98 5.97
C CYS A 134 14.33 21.06 5.83
N ASP A 135 13.38 20.85 4.93
CA ASP A 135 12.23 21.73 4.79
C ASP A 135 11.23 21.54 5.97
N ALA A 136 11.63 20.77 6.99
CA ALA A 136 10.90 20.56 8.22
C ALA A 136 11.52 21.43 9.34
N PRO A 137 10.87 22.52 9.76
CA PRO A 137 11.28 23.27 10.94
C PRO A 137 10.71 22.54 12.15
N ALA A 138 11.45 22.24 13.22
CA ALA A 138 10.83 21.62 14.42
C ALA A 138 9.93 20.40 14.06
N GLY A 139 10.47 19.52 13.20
CA GLY A 139 9.73 18.83 12.15
C GLY A 139 8.80 17.69 12.53
N ALA A 140 8.88 17.10 13.73
CA ALA A 140 7.97 16.03 14.12
C ALA A 140 6.64 16.55 14.70
N GLU A 141 6.69 17.56 15.57
CA GLU A 141 5.50 18.18 16.17
C GLU A 141 4.80 19.17 15.24
N ALA A 142 5.53 19.86 14.36
CA ALA A 142 4.93 20.70 13.34
C ALA A 142 4.34 19.86 12.18
N ALA A 143 4.98 18.74 11.80
CA ALA A 143 4.39 17.81 10.84
C ALA A 143 3.22 17.04 11.44
N ALA A 144 3.19 16.74 12.75
CA ALA A 144 2.01 16.19 13.40
C ALA A 144 0.86 17.21 13.48
N ARG A 145 1.16 18.51 13.68
CA ARG A 145 0.16 19.59 13.70
C ARG A 145 -0.38 19.94 12.31
N ASN A 146 0.42 19.75 11.27
CA ASN A 146 0.03 19.91 9.87
C ASN A 146 -0.22 18.57 9.16
N ALA A 147 -0.23 17.46 9.90
CA ALA A 147 -0.47 16.15 9.33
C ALA A 147 -1.91 16.15 8.82
N ILE A 148 -2.05 15.83 7.55
CA ILE A 148 -3.35 15.54 6.98
C ILE A 148 -3.76 14.20 7.57
N ALA A 149 -4.58 14.23 8.61
CA ALA A 149 -5.18 13.03 9.17
C ALA A 149 -6.30 12.55 8.25
N LEU A 150 -6.40 11.24 8.05
CA LEU A 150 -7.53 10.63 7.36
C LEU A 150 -8.59 10.25 8.38
N SER A 151 -9.83 10.69 8.13
CA SER A 151 -11.01 10.30 8.90
C SER A 151 -12.01 9.59 8.00
N LEU A 152 -12.75 8.66 8.59
CA LEU A 152 -13.78 7.86 7.94
C LEU A 152 -15.07 8.67 7.86
N ALA A 153 -15.80 8.58 6.73
CA ALA A 153 -17.10 9.20 6.60
C ALA A 153 -18.10 8.26 5.91
N PRO A 154 -19.40 8.36 6.23
CA PRO A 154 -20.42 7.49 5.61
C PRO A 154 -20.59 7.68 4.10
N ASP A 155 -20.20 8.85 3.58
CA ASP A 155 -20.32 9.27 2.19
C ASP A 155 -18.96 9.40 1.47
N GLY A 156 -17.89 8.91 2.10
CA GLY A 156 -16.55 8.96 1.53
C GLY A 156 -15.44 9.00 2.58
N LEU A 157 -14.41 9.80 2.35
CA LEU A 157 -13.33 10.04 3.31
C LEU A 157 -13.25 11.53 3.64
N GLN A 158 -12.62 11.85 4.76
CA GLN A 158 -12.32 13.23 5.11
C GLN A 158 -10.85 13.37 5.45
N THR A 159 -10.25 14.44 4.95
CA THR A 159 -8.93 14.88 5.42
C THR A 159 -9.09 15.97 6.45
N VAL A 160 -8.36 15.87 7.55
CA VAL A 160 -8.33 16.86 8.62
C VAL A 160 -6.93 17.43 8.74
N ALA A 161 -6.79 18.75 8.66
CA ALA A 161 -5.54 19.48 8.84
C ALA A 161 -5.80 20.64 9.80
N GLY A 162 -5.33 20.52 11.05
CA GLY A 162 -5.65 21.47 12.11
C GLY A 162 -7.17 21.58 12.32
N ALA A 163 -7.71 22.79 12.18
CA ALA A 163 -9.15 23.07 12.31
C ALA A 163 -9.93 22.94 10.98
N SER A 164 -9.28 22.61 9.87
CA SER A 164 -9.92 22.49 8.56
C SER A 164 -10.17 21.02 8.22
N SER A 165 -11.36 20.73 7.71
CA SER A 165 -11.68 19.44 7.09
C SER A 165 -12.04 19.62 5.62
N ARG A 166 -11.74 18.60 4.80
CA ARG A 166 -12.16 18.52 3.40
C ARG A 166 -12.67 17.12 3.11
N ALA A 167 -13.82 17.07 2.44
CA ALA A 167 -14.44 15.81 2.04
C ALA A 167 -13.84 15.29 0.72
N LEU A 168 -13.69 13.98 0.66
CA LEU A 168 -13.49 13.17 -0.53
C LEU A 168 -14.72 12.29 -0.69
N SER A 169 -15.77 12.86 -1.26
CA SER A 169 -17.04 12.14 -1.44
C SER A 169 -16.92 11.01 -2.44
N PHE A 170 -17.79 10.02 -2.33
CA PHE A 170 -18.00 9.03 -3.39
C PHE A 170 -18.29 9.73 -4.74
N GLY A 171 -17.81 9.15 -5.83
CA GLY A 171 -17.78 9.74 -7.17
C GLY A 171 -16.53 10.58 -7.48
N ALA A 172 -15.67 10.86 -6.50
CA ALA A 172 -14.39 11.53 -6.73
C ALA A 172 -13.50 10.72 -7.70
N PRO A 173 -12.69 11.39 -8.55
CA PRO A 173 -11.73 10.71 -9.42
C PRO A 173 -10.72 9.87 -8.64
N ALA A 174 -10.44 8.64 -9.11
CA ALA A 174 -9.56 7.70 -8.44
C ALA A 174 -8.15 8.27 -8.20
N ASP A 175 -7.59 8.95 -9.19
CA ASP A 175 -6.24 9.53 -9.11
C ASP A 175 -6.13 10.59 -8.01
N ILE A 176 -7.19 11.37 -7.76
CA ILE A 176 -7.26 12.36 -6.68
C ILE A 176 -7.30 11.63 -5.34
N VAL A 177 -8.17 10.63 -5.18
CA VAL A 177 -8.32 9.89 -3.93
C VAL A 177 -7.03 9.15 -3.58
N LEU A 178 -6.42 8.45 -4.53
CA LEU A 178 -5.14 7.76 -4.33
C LEU A 178 -4.06 8.73 -3.83
N ARG A 179 -3.87 9.88 -4.50
CA ARG A 179 -2.89 10.89 -4.05
C ARG A 179 -3.15 11.38 -2.64
N VAL A 180 -4.40 11.59 -2.27
CA VAL A 180 -4.73 12.10 -0.93
C VAL A 180 -4.56 11.03 0.14
N VAL A 181 -4.98 9.79 -0.11
CA VAL A 181 -4.83 8.68 0.84
C VAL A 181 -3.35 8.32 1.01
N GLU A 182 -2.56 8.31 -0.07
CA GLU A 182 -1.10 8.15 0.01
C GLU A 182 -0.46 9.26 0.84
N ALA A 183 -0.85 10.51 0.63
CA ALA A 183 -0.33 11.65 1.41
C ALA A 183 -0.73 11.55 2.90
N ALA A 184 -1.94 11.10 3.21
CA ALA A 184 -2.40 10.99 4.59
C ALA A 184 -1.79 9.76 5.31
N THR A 185 -1.61 8.65 4.61
CA THR A 185 -1.09 7.39 5.17
C THR A 185 0.43 7.25 5.05
N GLN A 186 1.08 8.11 4.26
CA GLN A 186 2.51 8.07 3.93
C GLN A 186 2.96 6.70 3.38
N THR A 187 2.07 5.95 2.74
CA THR A 187 2.28 4.57 2.26
C THR A 187 1.74 4.43 0.83
N LEU A 188 2.35 3.56 0.00
CA LEU A 188 1.76 3.18 -1.29
C LEU A 188 0.70 2.10 -1.10
N PRO A 189 -0.37 2.11 -1.91
CA PRO A 189 -1.29 1.00 -1.92
C PRO A 189 -0.70 -0.22 -2.63
N GLU A 190 -1.15 -1.40 -2.20
CA GLU A 190 -1.16 -2.58 -3.05
C GLU A 190 -2.44 -2.53 -3.92
N GLY A 191 -2.26 -2.50 -5.24
CA GLY A 191 -3.36 -2.52 -6.20
C GLY A 191 -3.84 -3.94 -6.49
N SER A 192 -5.16 -4.14 -6.54
CA SER A 192 -5.77 -5.38 -7.01
C SER A 192 -7.10 -5.11 -7.72
N ARG A 193 -7.65 -6.13 -8.38
CA ARG A 193 -8.95 -6.04 -9.05
C ARG A 193 -9.80 -7.25 -8.68
N ASN A 194 -11.06 -7.01 -8.36
CA ASN A 194 -12.06 -8.05 -8.16
C ASN A 194 -13.14 -7.96 -9.25
N ALA A 195 -13.20 -8.95 -10.13
CA ALA A 195 -14.16 -8.99 -11.22
C ALA A 195 -15.53 -9.57 -10.81
N ASP A 196 -15.60 -10.26 -9.67
CA ASP A 196 -16.74 -11.10 -9.28
C ASP A 196 -17.65 -10.43 -8.24
N CYS A 197 -17.57 -9.10 -8.14
CA CYS A 197 -18.46 -8.35 -7.27
C CYS A 197 -19.84 -8.23 -7.91
N GLY A 198 -20.90 -8.50 -7.13
CA GLY A 198 -22.29 -8.47 -7.63
C GLY A 198 -22.72 -7.12 -8.22
N GLU A 199 -22.10 -6.02 -7.77
CA GLU A 199 -22.33 -4.66 -8.27
C GLU A 199 -21.45 -4.29 -9.49
N GLY A 200 -20.63 -5.24 -9.98
CA GLY A 200 -19.70 -5.07 -11.09
C GLY A 200 -18.23 -4.99 -10.64
N PRO A 201 -17.26 -5.03 -11.58
CA PRO A 201 -15.84 -5.11 -11.25
C PRO A 201 -15.36 -3.91 -10.42
N LEU A 202 -14.56 -4.19 -9.38
CA LEU A 202 -13.93 -3.19 -8.53
C LEU A 202 -12.41 -3.23 -8.66
N ASP A 203 -11.80 -2.06 -8.78
CA ASP A 203 -10.37 -1.85 -8.57
C ASP A 203 -10.16 -1.46 -7.09
N ILE A 204 -9.17 -2.05 -6.44
CA ILE A 204 -8.96 -1.94 -4.99
C ILE A 204 -7.55 -1.41 -4.75
N ALA A 205 -7.42 -0.38 -3.93
CA ALA A 205 -6.13 0.10 -3.44
C ALA A 205 -6.05 -0.14 -1.93
N THR A 206 -5.14 -1.03 -1.53
CA THR A 206 -5.00 -1.51 -0.15
C THR A 206 -3.83 -0.84 0.55
N TYR A 207 -4.13 -0.14 1.64
CA TYR A 207 -3.15 0.42 2.57
C TYR A 207 -3.18 -0.38 3.89
N PRO A 208 -2.18 -0.24 4.77
CA PRO A 208 -2.15 -0.98 6.04
C PRO A 208 -3.40 -0.81 6.90
N ARG A 209 -4.02 0.38 6.89
CA ARG A 209 -5.16 0.73 7.74
C ARG A 209 -6.50 0.89 7.03
N ILE A 210 -6.52 0.85 5.69
CA ILE A 210 -7.72 1.09 4.91
C ILE A 210 -7.59 0.45 3.52
N ALA A 211 -8.67 -0.11 2.99
CA ALA A 211 -8.81 -0.34 1.56
C ALA A 211 -9.80 0.65 0.98
N VAL A 212 -9.49 1.20 -0.19
CA VAL A 212 -10.40 2.07 -0.95
C VAL A 212 -10.76 1.39 -2.27
N TYR A 213 -12.01 1.54 -2.67
CA TYR A 213 -12.62 0.81 -3.77
C TYR A 213 -13.02 1.79 -4.87
N PHE A 214 -12.73 1.41 -6.10
CA PHE A 214 -13.03 2.17 -7.29
C PHE A 214 -13.83 1.34 -8.27
N GLN A 215 -14.77 1.98 -8.94
CA GLN A 215 -15.50 1.42 -10.07
C GLN A 215 -15.45 2.44 -11.20
N GLU A 216 -15.05 2.02 -12.40
CA GLU A 216 -14.94 2.90 -13.57
C GLU A 216 -14.10 4.17 -13.31
N GLY A 217 -13.04 4.05 -12.52
CA GLY A 217 -12.16 5.18 -12.14
C GLY A 217 -12.78 6.17 -11.14
N ARG A 218 -13.88 5.81 -10.49
CA ARG A 218 -14.58 6.61 -9.47
C ARG A 218 -14.49 5.95 -8.11
N PHE A 219 -14.28 6.74 -7.07
CA PHE A 219 -14.27 6.27 -5.69
C PHE A 219 -15.67 5.89 -5.25
N VAL A 220 -15.89 4.64 -4.84
CA VAL A 220 -17.23 4.10 -4.52
C VAL A 220 -17.37 3.55 -3.12
N GLY A 221 -16.27 3.31 -2.40
CA GLY A 221 -16.34 2.74 -1.07
C GLY A 221 -14.99 2.65 -0.37
N TRP A 222 -15.01 2.37 0.92
CA TRP A 222 -13.83 2.11 1.73
C TRP A 222 -14.13 1.09 2.83
N SER A 223 -13.12 0.36 3.27
CA SER A 223 -13.18 -0.52 4.44
C SER A 223 -11.98 -0.29 5.36
N ALA A 224 -12.23 -0.13 6.66
CA ALA A 224 -11.19 0.04 7.65
C ALA A 224 -10.44 -1.28 7.86
N ARG A 225 -9.12 -1.20 8.04
CA ARG A 225 -8.25 -2.36 8.30
C ARG A 225 -7.55 -2.17 9.64
N GLY A 226 -7.96 -2.94 10.64
CA GLY A 226 -7.42 -2.82 11.99
C GLY A 226 -7.71 -1.47 12.66
N ARG A 227 -7.07 -1.24 13.80
CA ARG A 227 -7.31 -0.05 14.63
C ARG A 227 -6.59 1.19 14.08
N GLY A 228 -7.15 2.36 14.35
CA GLY A 228 -6.45 3.65 14.26
C GLY A 228 -7.03 4.67 13.28
N LEU A 229 -8.02 4.31 12.46
CA LEU A 229 -8.87 5.27 11.74
C LEU A 229 -10.23 5.33 12.40
N THR A 230 -10.79 6.53 12.50
CA THR A 230 -12.12 6.76 13.09
C THR A 230 -12.91 7.77 12.25
N THR A 231 -14.22 7.75 12.42
CA THR A 231 -15.07 8.88 12.03
C THR A 231 -14.75 10.11 12.88
N MET A 232 -15.27 11.27 12.49
CA MET A 232 -15.18 12.50 13.29
C MET A 232 -15.86 12.35 14.67
N GLY A 233 -16.83 11.45 14.79
CA GLY A 233 -17.46 11.08 16.06
C GLY A 233 -16.68 10.04 16.87
N GLY A 234 -15.51 9.60 16.41
CA GLY A 234 -14.66 8.64 17.13
C GLY A 234 -15.02 7.16 16.94
N VAL A 235 -15.93 6.84 16.02
CA VAL A 235 -16.29 5.44 15.70
C VAL A 235 -15.20 4.83 14.81
N GLY A 236 -14.61 3.71 15.25
CA GLY A 236 -13.62 2.96 14.49
C GLY A 236 -13.56 1.50 14.95
N ILE A 237 -12.68 0.71 14.33
CA ILE A 237 -12.46 -0.69 14.77
C ILE A 237 -12.01 -0.69 16.24
N GLY A 238 -12.74 -1.44 17.06
CA GLY A 238 -12.53 -1.59 18.49
C GLY A 238 -13.32 -0.62 19.38
N SER A 239 -14.11 0.29 18.82
CA SER A 239 -15.10 1.08 19.57
C SER A 239 -16.17 0.17 20.16
N LYS A 240 -16.70 0.50 21.35
CA LYS A 240 -17.81 -0.27 21.94
C LYS A 240 -19.12 0.10 21.28
N ARG A 241 -20.09 -0.81 21.26
CA ARG A 241 -21.46 -0.55 20.80
C ARG A 241 -22.06 0.74 21.37
N ALA A 242 -21.95 0.94 22.69
CA ALA A 242 -22.48 2.13 23.34
C ALA A 242 -21.85 3.43 22.81
N ASP A 243 -20.57 3.41 22.41
CA ASP A 243 -19.90 4.57 21.81
C ASP A 243 -20.45 4.83 20.40
N VAL A 244 -20.73 3.77 19.62
CA VAL A 244 -21.35 3.88 18.29
C VAL A 244 -22.75 4.46 18.39
N GLU A 245 -23.59 3.91 19.27
CA GLU A 245 -24.97 4.35 19.51
C GLU A 245 -25.05 5.79 20.05
N SER A 246 -23.98 6.28 20.67
CA SER A 246 -23.91 7.69 21.12
C SER A 246 -23.69 8.69 19.97
N VAL A 247 -23.25 8.21 18.81
CA VAL A 247 -22.89 9.03 17.63
C VAL A 247 -23.89 8.86 16.50
N ILE A 248 -24.40 7.64 16.30
CA ILE A 248 -25.33 7.29 15.22
C ILE A 248 -26.43 6.36 15.73
N ASP A 249 -27.63 6.47 15.17
CA ASP A 249 -28.69 5.49 15.39
C ASP A 249 -28.35 4.21 14.62
N ALA A 250 -27.75 3.23 15.29
CA ALA A 250 -27.17 2.03 14.69
C ALA A 250 -27.94 0.77 15.13
N PRO A 251 -29.13 0.50 14.55
CA PRO A 251 -29.86 -0.73 14.83
C PRO A 251 -28.99 -1.94 14.48
N VAL A 252 -29.06 -2.96 15.32
CA VAL A 252 -28.29 -4.20 15.13
C VAL A 252 -29.18 -5.28 14.57
N GLU A 253 -28.71 -5.93 13.53
CA GLU A 253 -29.33 -7.08 12.89
C GLU A 253 -28.39 -8.29 12.90
N GLU A 254 -28.95 -9.49 12.99
CA GLU A 254 -28.20 -10.74 12.81
C GLU A 254 -28.24 -11.09 11.32
N THR A 255 -27.09 -11.03 10.65
CA THR A 255 -26.92 -11.34 9.23
C THR A 255 -25.98 -12.53 9.04
N SER A 256 -25.79 -12.97 7.79
CA SER A 256 -24.80 -14.00 7.44
C SER A 256 -23.36 -13.61 7.83
N LEU A 257 -23.10 -12.31 8.00
CA LEU A 257 -21.83 -11.74 8.45
C LEU A 257 -21.71 -11.67 9.98
N GLY A 258 -22.78 -11.97 10.70
CA GLY A 258 -22.88 -11.86 12.16
C GLY A 258 -23.69 -10.64 12.60
N ARG A 259 -23.27 -10.00 13.69
CA ARG A 259 -23.99 -8.90 14.33
C ARG A 259 -23.68 -7.58 13.64
N GLU A 260 -24.46 -7.25 12.63
CA GLU A 260 -24.26 -6.10 11.77
C GLU A 260 -25.02 -4.87 12.27
N PHE A 261 -24.45 -3.68 12.07
CA PHE A 261 -25.17 -2.42 12.16
C PHE A 261 -24.99 -1.65 10.86
N SER A 262 -26.00 -0.86 10.50
CA SER A 262 -25.95 0.02 9.34
C SER A 262 -26.75 1.28 9.59
N SER A 263 -26.15 2.44 9.36
CA SER A 263 -26.81 3.74 9.55
C SER A 263 -26.14 4.83 8.74
N GLY A 264 -26.95 5.62 8.03
CA GLY A 264 -26.48 6.81 7.31
C GLY A 264 -25.40 6.55 6.26
N GLY A 265 -25.27 5.32 5.74
CA GLY A 265 -24.21 4.90 4.80
C GLY A 265 -22.98 4.25 5.45
N LEU A 266 -22.90 4.26 6.78
CA LEU A 266 -21.86 3.55 7.54
C LEU A 266 -22.38 2.17 7.95
N SER A 267 -21.59 1.13 7.70
CA SER A 267 -21.91 -0.24 8.10
C SER A 267 -20.75 -0.86 8.86
N GLY A 268 -21.05 -1.79 9.76
CA GLY A 268 -20.02 -2.46 10.55
C GLY A 268 -20.52 -3.73 11.23
N LEU A 269 -19.59 -4.50 11.80
CA LEU A 269 -19.88 -5.71 12.56
C LEU A 269 -19.43 -5.55 14.01
N TYR A 270 -20.17 -6.15 14.94
CA TYR A 270 -19.76 -6.31 16.33
C TYR A 270 -19.16 -7.71 16.56
N ASP A 271 -18.09 -7.79 17.33
CA ASP A 271 -17.59 -9.05 17.88
C ASP A 271 -18.45 -9.55 19.06
N ALA A 272 -18.10 -10.73 19.59
CA ALA A 272 -18.77 -11.33 20.75
C ALA A 272 -18.65 -10.50 22.04
N LYS A 273 -17.78 -9.48 22.08
CA LYS A 273 -17.58 -8.57 23.21
C LYS A 273 -18.20 -7.19 22.95
N ASP A 274 -19.07 -7.06 21.95
CA ASP A 274 -19.72 -5.81 21.55
C ASP A 274 -18.75 -4.69 21.13
N ASN A 275 -17.59 -5.05 20.55
CA ASN A 275 -16.70 -4.08 19.91
C ASN A 275 -16.80 -4.16 18.39
N VAL A 276 -16.64 -3.03 17.72
CA VAL A 276 -16.60 -2.96 16.26
C VAL A 276 -15.42 -3.78 15.74
N SER A 277 -15.68 -4.83 14.97
CA SER A 277 -14.66 -5.73 14.39
C SER A 277 -14.37 -5.42 12.91
N ALA A 278 -15.37 -4.91 12.19
CA ALA A 278 -15.27 -4.44 10.82
C ALA A 278 -16.08 -3.16 10.65
N LEU A 279 -15.62 -2.26 9.76
CA LEU A 279 -16.26 -0.98 9.49
C LEU A 279 -16.03 -0.59 8.04
N TRP A 280 -17.07 -0.19 7.32
CA TRP A 280 -17.02 0.19 5.91
C TRP A 280 -18.13 1.17 5.53
N ALA A 281 -18.00 1.76 4.35
CA ALA A 281 -19.05 2.54 3.71
C ALA A 281 -18.96 2.41 2.19
N GLY A 282 -20.10 2.58 1.52
CA GLY A 282 -20.23 2.45 0.06
C GLY A 282 -20.06 1.01 -0.44
N SER A 283 -19.69 0.86 -1.71
CA SER A 283 -19.55 -0.42 -2.40
C SER A 283 -18.21 -1.09 -2.10
N THR A 284 -18.20 -2.09 -1.23
CA THR A 284 -16.98 -2.77 -0.75
C THR A 284 -16.89 -4.26 -1.09
N CYS A 285 -17.84 -4.78 -1.87
CA CYS A 285 -17.87 -6.17 -2.33
C CYS A 285 -17.87 -7.19 -1.18
N ILE A 286 -18.51 -6.84 -0.07
CA ILE A 286 -18.77 -7.75 1.03
C ILE A 286 -19.98 -8.61 0.65
N ALA A 287 -19.78 -9.93 0.61
CA ALA A 287 -20.86 -10.88 0.37
C ALA A 287 -21.82 -10.87 1.57
N ARG A 288 -23.11 -10.62 1.32
CA ARG A 288 -24.21 -10.73 2.29
C ARG A 288 -25.09 -11.92 1.94
#